data_AF-A0A2T5FZG4-F1
#
_entry.id   AF-A0A2T5FZG4-F1
#
_cell.length_a   1.000
_cell.length_b   1.000
_cell.length_c   1.000
_cell.angle_alpha   90.00
_cell.angle_beta   90.00
_cell.angle_gamma   90.00
#
_symmetry.space_group_name_H-M   'P 1'
#
loop_
_entity.id
_entity.type
_entity.pdbx_description
1 polymer ?
#
loop_
_entity_poly.entity_id
_entity_poly.type
_entity_poly.pdbx_seq_one_letter_code
_entity_poly.pdbx_strand_id
1 'polypeptide(L)'
;MGAPCEYGLLIARPGFLVQLAPIRRVFHSQGIFVAKMKLTQAERLSLWNQYEILKHVNPDDIKEYERNQEILSNGFELYYSELNPSIYESGVDEATCREVQEILNVFRAITFSCDRLKYTPKSYHAQFEGFDGNGSTGHYGFAQFLRRTLGLWDELADRPDNSHSSTSLNHYRAMVRAWDRLGGNYELDAAEIEQIADAR
;
A
#
# COMPACT_ATOMS: atom_id res chain seq x y z
N MET A 1 24.98 -70.92 -15.38
CA MET A 1 25.05 -70.67 -16.83
C MET A 1 26.04 -69.55 -17.07
N GLY A 2 26.95 -69.72 -18.03
CA GLY A 2 28.31 -69.14 -18.04
C GLY A 2 28.51 -67.74 -18.62
N ALA A 3 29.75 -67.27 -18.44
CA ALA A 3 30.42 -66.17 -19.15
C ALA A 3 30.83 -66.62 -20.59
N PRO A 4 31.44 -65.80 -21.49
CA PRO A 4 32.07 -64.46 -21.33
C PRO A 4 31.89 -63.46 -22.52
N CYS A 5 32.61 -62.33 -22.44
CA CYS A 5 33.17 -61.41 -23.49
C CYS A 5 32.42 -61.13 -24.81
N GLU A 6 32.30 -59.85 -25.20
CA GLU A 6 33.04 -59.27 -26.35
C GLU A 6 32.69 -57.80 -26.64
N TYR A 7 33.68 -57.09 -27.21
CA TYR A 7 33.61 -55.77 -27.80
C TYR A 7 32.66 -55.73 -29.01
N GLY A 8 31.85 -54.67 -29.13
CA GLY A 8 31.02 -54.42 -30.31
C GLY A 8 30.96 -52.94 -30.64
N LEU A 9 31.92 -52.48 -31.45
CA LEU A 9 31.87 -51.21 -32.17
C LEU A 9 30.77 -51.30 -33.24
N LEU A 10 29.67 -50.57 -33.09
CA LEU A 10 28.66 -50.42 -34.14
C LEU A 10 28.66 -48.97 -34.66
N ILE A 11 29.03 -48.88 -35.93
CA ILE A 11 29.21 -47.69 -36.73
C ILE A 11 27.83 -47.15 -37.17
N ALA A 12 27.61 -45.86 -36.91
CA ALA A 12 26.78 -44.85 -37.60
C ALA A 12 25.38 -45.19 -38.15
N ARG A 13 24.39 -44.36 -37.78
CA ARG A 13 23.65 -43.47 -38.73
C ARG A 13 22.85 -42.35 -38.02
N PRO A 14 22.60 -41.22 -38.71
CA PRO A 14 22.30 -39.92 -38.10
C PRO A 14 20.79 -39.64 -38.01
N GLY A 15 20.39 -38.79 -37.05
CA GLY A 15 19.05 -38.20 -37.08
C GLY A 15 18.57 -37.70 -35.73
N PHE A 16 18.67 -36.39 -35.54
CA PHE A 16 17.74 -35.54 -34.77
C PHE A 16 17.16 -36.11 -33.47
N LEU A 17 17.68 -35.66 -32.33
CA LEU A 17 16.87 -35.53 -31.11
C LEU A 17 17.19 -34.19 -30.45
N VAL A 18 16.11 -33.42 -30.29
CA VAL A 18 16.02 -32.02 -29.91
C VAL A 18 16.58 -31.81 -28.50
N GLN A 19 17.52 -30.89 -28.38
CA GLN A 19 18.05 -30.42 -27.11
C GLN A 19 16.96 -29.56 -26.43
N LEU A 20 16.30 -30.09 -25.41
CA LEU A 20 15.39 -29.32 -24.57
C LEU A 20 16.22 -28.34 -23.73
N ALA A 21 16.27 -27.09 -24.18
CA ALA A 21 16.77 -25.98 -23.36
C ALA A 21 15.76 -25.69 -22.23
N PRO A 22 16.21 -25.42 -20.99
CA PRO A 22 15.30 -25.05 -19.92
C PRO A 22 14.67 -23.68 -20.24
N ILE A 23 13.34 -23.64 -20.19
CA ILE A 23 12.52 -22.44 -20.30
C ILE A 23 12.91 -21.51 -19.15
N ARG A 24 13.71 -20.46 -19.43
CA ARG A 24 13.85 -19.33 -18.51
C ARG A 24 12.51 -18.60 -18.50
N ARG A 25 11.70 -18.84 -17.46
CA ARG A 25 10.59 -17.95 -17.09
C ARG A 25 11.18 -16.58 -16.79
N VAL A 26 11.05 -15.65 -17.73
CA VAL A 26 11.29 -14.22 -17.46
C VAL A 26 10.07 -13.72 -16.70
N PHE A 27 10.16 -13.68 -15.37
CA PHE A 27 9.23 -12.92 -14.56
C PHE A 27 9.49 -11.44 -14.82
N HIS A 28 8.63 -10.82 -15.63
CA HIS A 28 8.52 -9.37 -15.69
C HIS A 28 7.69 -8.92 -14.49
N SER A 29 8.31 -8.74 -13.33
CA SER A 29 7.74 -7.80 -12.37
C SER A 29 8.06 -6.42 -12.89
N GLN A 30 7.06 -5.63 -13.25
CA GLN A 30 7.24 -4.20 -13.33
C GLN A 30 7.52 -3.71 -11.90
N GLY A 31 8.80 -3.79 -11.53
CA GLY A 31 9.30 -3.33 -10.25
C GLY A 31 9.30 -1.82 -10.31
N ILE A 32 8.42 -1.21 -9.53
CA ILE A 32 8.72 0.11 -8.98
C ILE A 32 10.07 -0.08 -8.28
N PHE A 33 11.12 0.56 -8.80
CA PHE A 33 12.43 0.56 -8.18
C PHE A 33 12.29 1.38 -6.89
N VAL A 34 11.93 0.72 -5.80
CA VAL A 34 11.99 1.35 -4.48
C VAL A 34 13.48 1.49 -4.15
N ALA A 35 13.90 2.71 -3.88
CA ALA A 35 15.29 3.00 -3.59
C ALA A 35 15.65 2.40 -2.23
N LYS A 36 16.28 1.22 -2.27
CA LYS A 36 16.78 0.51 -1.10
C LYS A 36 17.54 1.46 -0.17
N MET A 37 17.13 1.53 1.09
CA MET A 37 17.75 2.40 2.11
C MET A 37 19.28 2.31 2.07
N LYS A 38 19.94 3.46 2.00
CA LYS A 38 21.40 3.61 2.09
C LYS A 38 21.72 4.56 3.22
N LEU A 39 22.66 4.15 4.07
CA LEU A 39 23.09 4.92 5.22
C LEU A 39 24.58 5.26 5.07
N THR A 40 24.89 6.54 5.23
CA THR A 40 26.25 7.05 5.40
C THR A 40 26.88 6.53 6.70
N GLN A 41 28.20 6.60 6.82
CA GLN A 41 28.88 6.21 8.06
C GLN A 41 28.37 7.00 9.27
N ALA A 42 28.11 8.30 9.09
CA ALA A 42 27.59 9.17 10.16
C ALA A 42 26.18 8.75 10.60
N GLU A 43 25.29 8.40 9.67
CA GLU A 43 23.94 7.90 9.99
C GLU A 43 24.00 6.56 10.72
N ARG A 44 24.90 5.64 10.31
CA ARG A 44 25.10 4.36 11.02
C ARG A 44 25.60 4.56 12.44
N LEU A 45 26.57 5.47 12.64
CA LEU A 45 27.07 5.82 13.97
C LEU A 45 25.95 6.41 14.84
N SER A 46 25.13 7.29 14.26
CA SER A 46 24.00 7.90 14.97
C SER A 46 22.96 6.88 15.40
N LEU A 47 22.56 5.96 14.51
CA LEU A 47 21.63 4.87 14.86
C LEU A 47 22.24 3.88 15.85
N TRP A 48 23.53 3.55 15.71
CA TRP A 48 24.22 2.66 16.63
C TRP A 48 24.22 3.22 18.06
N ASN A 49 24.48 4.54 18.20
CA ASN A 49 24.41 5.24 19.47
C ASN A 49 22.99 5.26 20.04
N GLN A 50 21.96 5.39 19.20
CA GLN A 50 20.55 5.33 19.64
C GLN A 50 20.21 3.94 20.22
N TYR A 51 20.64 2.86 19.57
CA TYR A 51 20.46 1.51 20.11
C TYR A 51 21.26 1.29 21.41
N GLU A 52 22.45 1.89 21.55
CA GLU A 52 23.21 1.85 22.80
C GLU A 52 22.42 2.48 23.95
N ILE A 53 21.81 3.65 23.71
CA ILE A 53 20.96 4.33 24.68
C ILE A 53 19.71 3.48 24.98
N LEU A 54 19.07 2.89 23.97
CA LEU A 54 17.87 2.06 24.16
C LEU A 54 18.11 0.83 25.04
N LYS A 55 19.30 0.21 25.01
CA LYS A 55 19.66 -0.87 25.94
C LYS A 55 19.57 -0.45 27.41
N HIS A 56 19.82 0.84 27.70
CA HIS A 56 19.71 1.39 29.06
C HIS A 56 18.29 1.86 29.41
N VAL A 57 17.51 2.30 28.41
CA VAL A 57 16.14 2.81 28.61
C VAL A 57 15.11 1.69 28.67
N ASN A 58 15.24 0.67 27.82
CA ASN A 58 14.34 -0.47 27.73
C ASN A 58 15.12 -1.79 27.63
N PRO A 59 15.58 -2.35 28.75
CA PRO A 59 16.40 -3.57 28.76
C PRO A 59 15.72 -4.82 28.19
N ASP A 60 14.39 -4.84 28.08
CA ASP A 60 13.62 -6.02 27.66
C ASP A 60 13.93 -6.44 26.21
N ASP A 61 14.33 -5.48 25.36
CA ASP A 61 14.60 -5.69 23.93
C ASP A 61 16.11 -5.64 23.57
N ILE A 62 17.01 -5.77 24.56
CA ILE A 62 18.48 -5.67 24.35
C ILE A 62 18.97 -6.52 23.18
N LYS A 63 18.46 -7.75 23.03
CA LYS A 63 18.86 -8.65 21.94
C LYS A 63 18.57 -8.08 20.55
N GLU A 64 17.45 -7.39 20.39
CA GLU A 64 17.11 -6.73 19.13
C GLU A 64 18.03 -5.53 18.87
N TYR A 65 18.33 -4.74 19.90
CA TYR A 65 19.24 -3.60 19.79
C TYR A 65 20.67 -4.03 19.45
N GLU A 66 21.18 -5.09 20.07
CA GLU A 66 22.51 -5.66 19.76
C GLU A 66 22.57 -6.19 18.33
N ARG A 67 21.53 -6.90 17.86
CA ARG A 67 21.42 -7.34 16.47
C ARG A 67 21.46 -6.14 15.51
N ASN A 68 20.69 -5.10 15.80
CA ASN A 68 20.64 -3.89 14.97
C ASN A 68 21.97 -3.12 14.99
N GLN A 69 22.66 -3.08 16.14
CA GLN A 69 24.01 -2.55 16.26
C GLN A 69 25.00 -3.31 15.38
N GLU A 70 24.96 -4.64 15.35
CA GLU A 70 25.82 -5.46 14.50
C GLU A 70 25.57 -5.20 13.00
N ILE A 71 24.30 -5.10 12.59
CA ILE A 71 23.91 -4.73 11.22
C ILE A 71 24.56 -3.39 10.82
N LEU A 72 24.50 -2.39 11.70
CA LEU A 72 25.04 -1.04 11.46
C LEU A 72 26.57 -1.00 11.47
N SER A 73 27.23 -1.67 12.41
CA SER A 73 28.68 -1.70 12.54
C SER A 73 29.35 -2.34 11.32
N ASN A 74 28.79 -3.45 10.83
CA ASN A 74 29.32 -4.17 9.67
C ASN A 74 28.79 -3.62 8.33
N GLY A 75 27.75 -2.80 8.36
CA GLY A 75 27.17 -2.23 7.16
C GLY A 75 26.41 -3.24 6.32
N PHE A 76 25.65 -4.14 6.94
CA PHE A 76 24.85 -5.13 6.22
C PHE A 76 23.62 -4.48 5.59
N GLU A 77 23.82 -3.77 4.49
CA GLU A 77 22.79 -2.99 3.79
C GLU A 77 21.55 -3.80 3.37
N LEU A 78 21.67 -5.13 3.25
CA LEU A 78 20.53 -5.99 3.01
C LEU A 78 19.46 -5.87 4.09
N TYR A 79 19.87 -5.63 5.33
CA TYR A 79 18.99 -5.64 6.52
C TYR A 79 18.61 -4.23 7.00
N TYR A 80 18.96 -3.15 6.28
CA TYR A 80 18.63 -1.80 6.75
C TYR A 80 17.12 -1.54 6.84
N SER A 81 16.33 -2.13 5.95
CA SER A 81 14.86 -2.08 6.01
C SER A 81 14.27 -2.80 7.23
N GLU A 82 15.04 -3.67 7.89
CA GLU A 82 14.62 -4.43 9.07
C GLU A 82 14.99 -3.75 10.38
N LEU A 83 15.76 -2.65 10.35
CA LEU A 83 16.14 -1.90 11.55
C LEU A 83 14.90 -1.35 12.28
N ASN A 84 13.85 -0.98 11.53
CA ASN A 84 12.54 -0.68 12.09
C ASN A 84 11.44 -1.06 11.08
N PRO A 85 10.83 -2.25 11.21
CA PRO A 85 9.82 -2.72 10.26
C PRO A 85 8.53 -1.90 10.28
N SER A 86 8.35 -1.01 11.27
CA SER A 86 7.20 -0.08 11.33
C SER A 86 7.38 1.13 10.42
N ILE A 87 8.60 1.39 9.93
CA ILE A 87 8.89 2.45 8.98
C ILE A 87 8.87 1.85 7.58
N TYR A 88 7.74 1.98 6.90
CA TYR A 88 7.58 1.50 5.53
C TYR A 88 8.47 2.29 4.56
N GLU A 89 9.09 1.57 3.63
CA GLU A 89 9.97 2.17 2.61
C GLU A 89 9.19 3.07 1.64
N SER A 90 7.98 2.67 1.28
CA SER A 90 7.02 3.51 0.58
C SER A 90 6.20 4.31 1.59
N GLY A 91 6.44 5.62 1.66
CA GLY A 91 5.52 6.53 2.33
C GLY A 91 4.24 6.75 1.52
N VAL A 92 3.23 7.34 2.16
CA VAL A 92 2.05 7.88 1.46
C VAL A 92 2.42 9.28 0.98
N ASP A 93 2.37 9.52 -0.33
CA ASP A 93 2.72 10.82 -0.88
C ASP A 93 1.67 11.90 -0.54
N GLU A 94 2.06 13.16 -0.68
CA GLU A 94 1.19 14.29 -0.37
C GLU A 94 -0.05 14.33 -1.28
N ALA A 95 0.09 13.94 -2.55
CA ALA A 95 -1.02 13.91 -3.51
C ALA A 95 -2.11 12.94 -3.05
N THR A 96 -1.73 11.75 -2.59
CA THR A 96 -2.63 10.75 -2.03
C THR A 96 -3.26 11.26 -0.73
N CYS A 97 -2.48 11.91 0.13
CA CYS A 97 -3.01 12.53 1.35
C CYS A 97 -4.08 13.61 1.05
N ARG A 98 -3.88 14.41 -0.01
CA ARG A 98 -4.85 15.43 -0.46
C ARG A 98 -6.09 14.77 -1.06
N GLU A 99 -5.90 13.79 -1.93
CA GLU A 99 -6.99 13.03 -2.57
C GLU A 99 -7.92 12.39 -1.52
N VAL A 100 -7.37 11.75 -0.48
CA VAL A 100 -8.18 11.19 0.61
C VAL A 100 -9.03 12.27 1.29
N GLN A 101 -8.47 13.43 1.59
CA GLN A 101 -9.20 14.53 2.23
C GLN A 101 -10.29 15.12 1.32
N GLU A 102 -10.01 15.28 0.03
CA GLU A 102 -10.99 15.73 -0.96
C GLU A 102 -12.17 14.76 -1.05
N ILE A 103 -11.90 13.46 -1.10
CA ILE A 103 -12.93 12.42 -1.10
C ILE A 103 -13.77 12.49 0.18
N LEU A 104 -13.14 12.58 1.35
CA LEU A 104 -13.85 12.71 2.62
C LEU A 104 -14.70 14.01 2.69
N ASN A 105 -14.22 15.11 2.10
CA ASN A 105 -14.97 16.36 2.01
C ASN A 105 -16.23 16.26 1.14
N VAL A 106 -16.19 15.49 0.04
CA VAL A 106 -17.41 15.20 -0.75
C VAL A 106 -18.45 14.50 0.11
N PHE A 107 -18.05 13.44 0.84
CA PHE A 107 -18.99 12.71 1.71
C PHE A 107 -19.49 13.55 2.88
N ARG A 108 -18.67 14.46 3.42
CA ARG A 108 -19.10 15.47 4.38
C ARG A 108 -20.18 16.39 3.81
N ALA A 109 -19.94 16.95 2.62
CA ALA A 109 -20.89 17.84 1.96
C ALA A 109 -22.24 17.14 1.72
N ILE A 110 -22.21 15.88 1.27
CA ILE A 110 -23.40 15.05 1.11
C ILE A 110 -24.10 14.82 2.46
N THR A 111 -23.36 14.38 3.48
CA THR A 111 -23.91 14.04 4.80
C THR A 111 -24.61 15.24 5.44
N PHE A 112 -23.92 16.39 5.52
CA PHE A 112 -24.51 17.61 6.08
C PHE A 112 -25.69 18.13 5.26
N SER A 113 -25.65 17.99 3.93
CA SER A 113 -26.78 18.39 3.09
C SER A 113 -28.00 17.48 3.28
N CYS A 114 -27.79 16.17 3.40
CA CYS A 114 -28.86 15.22 3.75
C CYS A 114 -29.50 15.56 5.11
N ASP A 115 -28.67 15.84 6.12
CA ASP A 115 -29.14 16.19 7.47
C ASP A 115 -29.92 17.51 7.50
N ARG A 116 -29.47 18.51 6.76
CA ARG A 116 -30.15 19.81 6.61
C ARG A 116 -31.50 19.64 5.92
N LEU A 117 -31.54 18.88 4.82
CA LEU A 117 -32.74 18.69 4.00
C LEU A 117 -33.71 17.65 4.57
N LYS A 118 -33.28 16.86 5.57
CA LYS A 118 -33.96 15.63 6.01
C LYS A 118 -34.23 14.68 4.84
N TYR A 119 -33.23 14.57 3.96
CA TYR A 119 -33.28 13.79 2.74
C TYR A 119 -32.51 12.48 2.90
N THR A 120 -33.07 11.39 2.41
CA THR A 120 -32.38 10.10 2.29
C THR A 120 -32.02 9.88 0.82
N PRO A 121 -30.72 9.82 0.47
CA PRO A 121 -30.30 9.55 -0.89
C PRO A 121 -30.84 8.23 -1.43
N LYS A 122 -31.17 8.23 -2.72
CA LYS A 122 -31.59 7.02 -3.45
C LYS A 122 -30.38 6.21 -3.87
N SER A 123 -29.32 6.89 -4.31
CA SER A 123 -28.06 6.24 -4.64
C SER A 123 -27.35 5.76 -3.38
N TYR A 124 -27.03 4.47 -3.37
CA TYR A 124 -26.23 3.87 -2.30
C TYR A 124 -24.80 4.45 -2.26
N HIS A 125 -24.32 4.96 -3.39
CA HIS A 125 -23.01 5.61 -3.51
C HIS A 125 -22.91 6.98 -2.81
N ALA A 126 -24.03 7.53 -2.32
CA ALA A 126 -24.02 8.75 -1.52
C ALA A 126 -23.40 8.53 -0.12
N GLN A 127 -23.14 7.29 0.26
CA GLN A 127 -22.58 6.91 1.57
C GLN A 127 -21.12 6.51 1.42
N PHE A 128 -20.27 6.97 2.34
CA PHE A 128 -18.86 6.57 2.34
C PHE A 128 -18.73 5.09 2.72
N GLU A 129 -18.04 4.31 1.89
CA GLU A 129 -17.84 2.88 2.11
C GLU A 129 -16.42 2.52 2.56
N GLY A 130 -15.55 3.51 2.73
CA GLY A 130 -14.14 3.29 2.99
C GLY A 130 -13.32 3.13 1.71
N PHE A 131 -12.07 2.72 1.87
CA PHE A 131 -11.13 2.44 0.77
C PHE A 131 -10.76 0.96 0.74
N ASP A 132 -10.21 0.47 -0.38
CA ASP A 132 -9.72 -0.90 -0.46
C ASP A 132 -8.56 -1.10 0.52
N GLY A 133 -8.76 -1.93 1.55
CA GLY A 133 -7.73 -2.27 2.53
C GLY A 133 -6.54 -3.04 1.94
N ASN A 134 -6.70 -3.64 0.75
CA ASN A 134 -5.62 -4.29 0.02
C ASN A 134 -4.92 -3.36 -0.99
N GLY A 135 -5.36 -2.09 -1.07
CA GLY A 135 -4.77 -1.10 -1.97
C GLY A 135 -3.35 -0.71 -1.54
N SER A 136 -2.43 -0.66 -2.50
CA SER A 136 -1.01 -0.35 -2.25
C SER A 136 -0.69 1.14 -2.13
N THR A 137 -1.64 2.02 -2.43
CA THR A 137 -1.43 3.47 -2.52
C THR A 137 -1.54 4.19 -1.17
N GLY A 138 -1.97 3.51 -0.11
CA GLY A 138 -2.02 4.09 1.24
C GLY A 138 -3.28 4.89 1.58
N HIS A 139 -4.28 4.95 0.68
CA HIS A 139 -5.56 5.64 0.92
C HIS A 139 -6.27 5.12 2.18
N TYR A 140 -6.37 3.79 2.31
CA TYR A 140 -6.99 3.15 3.47
C TYR A 140 -6.29 3.53 4.78
N GLY A 141 -4.96 3.38 4.83
CA GLY A 141 -4.19 3.68 6.04
C GLY A 141 -4.29 5.14 6.44
N PHE A 142 -4.21 6.06 5.48
CA PHE A 142 -4.31 7.49 5.76
C PHE A 142 -5.74 7.91 6.16
N ALA A 143 -6.78 7.40 5.49
CA ALA A 143 -8.16 7.65 5.88
C ALA A 143 -8.48 7.15 7.28
N GLN A 144 -7.98 5.95 7.63
CA GLN A 144 -8.11 5.40 8.98
C GLN A 144 -7.39 6.28 10.02
N PHE A 145 -6.18 6.77 9.72
CA PHE A 145 -5.47 7.69 10.60
C PHE A 145 -6.27 8.98 10.84
N LEU A 146 -6.81 9.61 9.80
CA LEU A 146 -7.64 10.81 9.94
C LEU A 146 -8.89 10.57 10.79
N ARG A 147 -9.64 9.49 10.49
CA ARG A 147 -10.96 9.24 11.10
C ARG A 147 -10.88 8.61 12.48
N ARG A 148 -9.93 7.69 12.69
CA ARG A 148 -9.86 6.88 13.92
C ARG A 148 -8.82 7.39 14.90
N THR A 149 -7.68 7.89 14.41
CA THR A 149 -6.60 8.38 15.27
C THR A 149 -6.79 9.86 15.59
N LEU A 150 -7.09 10.69 14.59
CA LEU A 150 -7.28 12.13 14.78
C LEU A 150 -8.72 12.52 15.13
N GLY A 151 -9.71 11.64 14.93
CA GLY A 151 -11.12 11.96 15.18
C GLY A 151 -11.64 13.07 14.26
N LEU A 152 -11.21 13.09 13.00
CA LEU A 152 -11.68 14.03 12.00
C LEU A 152 -12.76 13.39 11.13
N TRP A 153 -13.68 14.20 10.59
CA TRP A 153 -14.88 13.71 9.88
C TRP A 153 -15.77 12.83 10.76
N ASP A 154 -16.05 13.30 11.98
CA ASP A 154 -16.90 12.62 12.97
C ASP A 154 -18.31 12.33 12.45
N GLU A 155 -18.83 13.15 11.53
CA GLU A 155 -20.10 12.90 10.85
C GLU A 155 -20.08 11.61 9.99
N LEU A 156 -18.90 11.08 9.71
CA LEU A 156 -18.70 9.79 9.03
C LEU A 156 -18.24 8.71 10.01
N ALA A 157 -18.21 8.92 11.33
CA ALA A 157 -17.60 7.97 12.28
C ALA A 157 -18.25 6.57 12.27
N ASP A 158 -19.54 6.48 11.95
CA ASP A 158 -20.28 5.21 11.84
C ASP A 158 -20.03 4.46 10.51
N ARG A 159 -19.38 5.10 9.54
CA ARG A 159 -19.07 4.52 8.23
C ARG A 159 -17.94 3.49 8.32
N PRO A 160 -17.94 2.45 7.47
CA PRO A 160 -16.83 1.51 7.40
C PRO A 160 -15.52 2.21 6.95
N ASP A 161 -14.38 1.59 7.23
CA ASP A 161 -13.07 2.03 6.71
C ASP A 161 -12.64 1.25 5.48
N ASN A 162 -13.11 0.00 5.33
CA ASN A 162 -12.73 -0.91 4.25
C ASN A 162 -13.91 -1.14 3.30
N SER A 163 -13.77 -0.73 2.04
CA SER A 163 -14.79 -0.95 1.02
C SER A 163 -14.81 -2.39 0.49
N HIS A 164 -13.76 -3.16 0.76
CA HIS A 164 -13.52 -4.48 0.15
C HIS A 164 -13.57 -4.46 -1.40
N SER A 165 -13.36 -3.29 -2.01
CA SER A 165 -13.52 -3.07 -3.44
C SER A 165 -12.43 -2.19 -4.01
N SER A 166 -11.70 -2.72 -4.99
CA SER A 166 -10.66 -2.01 -5.73
C SER A 166 -11.21 -0.96 -6.71
N THR A 167 -12.53 -0.91 -6.93
CA THR A 167 -13.17 0.04 -7.87
C THR A 167 -13.65 1.32 -7.21
N SER A 168 -13.81 1.35 -5.88
CA SER A 168 -14.35 2.51 -5.15
C SER A 168 -13.57 3.79 -5.41
N LEU A 169 -12.23 3.71 -5.50
CA LEU A 169 -11.39 4.89 -5.70
C LEU A 169 -11.68 5.63 -7.01
N ASN A 170 -11.88 4.90 -8.12
CA ASN A 170 -12.18 5.53 -9.41
C ASN A 170 -13.55 6.22 -9.40
N HIS A 171 -14.51 5.64 -8.68
CA HIS A 171 -15.82 6.23 -8.49
C HIS A 171 -15.74 7.49 -7.62
N TYR A 172 -15.03 7.45 -6.49
CA TYR A 172 -14.81 8.63 -5.65
C TYR A 172 -14.15 9.78 -6.41
N ARG A 173 -13.17 9.47 -7.27
CA ARG A 173 -12.58 10.47 -8.19
C ARG A 173 -13.61 11.10 -9.12
N ALA A 174 -14.59 10.33 -9.59
CA ALA A 174 -15.70 10.87 -10.40
C ALA A 174 -16.61 11.77 -9.56
N MET A 175 -16.90 11.39 -8.31
CA MET A 175 -17.67 12.19 -7.37
C MET A 175 -17.00 13.52 -7.07
N VAL A 176 -15.68 13.52 -6.77
CA VAL A 176 -14.89 14.75 -6.57
C VAL A 176 -15.00 15.67 -7.79
N ARG A 177 -14.78 15.15 -8.99
CA ARG A 177 -14.95 15.95 -10.23
C ARG A 177 -16.36 16.50 -10.42
N ALA A 178 -17.39 15.76 -10.00
CA ALA A 178 -18.77 16.23 -10.07
C ALA A 178 -19.04 17.35 -9.07
N TRP A 179 -18.55 17.20 -7.84
CA TRP A 179 -18.63 18.19 -6.78
C TRP A 179 -17.87 19.48 -7.13
N ASP A 180 -16.68 19.37 -7.71
CA ASP A 180 -15.89 20.52 -8.17
C ASP A 180 -16.62 21.32 -9.25
N ARG A 181 -17.33 20.64 -10.18
CA ARG A 181 -18.15 21.31 -11.21
C ARG A 181 -19.35 22.07 -10.62
N LEU A 182 -19.79 21.68 -9.43
CA LEU A 182 -20.81 22.38 -8.64
C LEU A 182 -20.20 23.45 -7.71
N GLY A 183 -18.91 23.75 -7.86
CA GLY A 183 -18.19 24.77 -7.11
C GLY A 183 -17.68 24.33 -5.74
N GLY A 184 -17.69 23.03 -5.44
CA GLY A 184 -17.21 22.51 -4.15
C GLY A 184 -18.08 22.96 -2.97
N ASN A 185 -19.37 23.18 -3.20
CA ASN A 185 -20.28 23.69 -2.19
C ASN A 185 -20.62 22.61 -1.14
N TYR A 186 -20.69 23.02 0.13
CA TYR A 186 -21.19 22.18 1.23
C TYR A 186 -22.70 22.26 1.37
N GLU A 187 -23.34 23.18 0.66
CA GLU A 187 -24.78 23.35 0.64
C GLU A 187 -25.41 22.79 -0.64
N LEU A 188 -25.53 21.47 -0.72
CA LEU A 188 -26.13 20.76 -1.85
C LEU A 188 -27.64 20.65 -1.72
N ASP A 189 -28.34 20.67 -2.85
CA ASP A 189 -29.72 20.22 -2.97
C ASP A 189 -29.84 18.71 -3.21
N ALA A 190 -31.07 18.18 -3.21
CA ALA A 190 -31.30 16.74 -3.39
C ALA A 190 -30.88 16.23 -4.79
N ALA A 191 -30.99 17.06 -5.83
CA ALA A 191 -30.62 16.67 -7.19
C ALA A 191 -29.09 16.65 -7.35
N GLU A 192 -28.38 17.61 -6.74
CA GLU A 192 -26.93 17.68 -6.71
C GLU A 192 -26.32 16.50 -5.94
N ILE A 193 -26.94 16.08 -4.83
CA ILE A 193 -26.53 14.89 -4.07
C ILE A 193 -26.55 13.65 -4.97
N GLU A 194 -27.67 13.40 -5.67
CA GLU A 194 -27.77 12.24 -6.57
C GLU A 194 -26.82 12.37 -7.76
N GLN A 195 -26.64 13.57 -8.31
CA GLN A 195 -25.71 13.82 -9.41
C GLN A 195 -24.26 13.50 -9.03
N ILE A 196 -23.84 13.88 -7.82
CA ILE A 196 -22.51 13.54 -7.31
C ILE A 196 -22.41 12.03 -7.06
N ALA A 197 -23.40 11.44 -6.38
CA ALA A 197 -23.40 10.02 -6.02
C ALA A 197 -23.38 9.09 -7.23
N ASP A 198 -24.05 9.44 -8.34
CA ASP A 198 -24.09 8.60 -9.55
C ASP A 198 -23.03 8.98 -10.59
N ALA A 199 -22.03 9.78 -10.20
CA ALA A 199 -20.97 10.23 -11.10
C ALA A 199 -20.14 9.06 -11.67
N ARG A 200 -19.74 9.19 -12.95
CA ARG A 200 -18.94 8.22 -13.70
C ARG A 200 -17.69 8.87 -14.28
#